data_AF-A0A496J4C7-F1
#
_entry.id   AF-A0A496J4C7-F1
#
_cell.length_a   1.000
_cell.length_b   1.000
_cell.length_c   1.000
_cell.angle_alpha   90.00
_cell.angle_beta   90.00
_cell.angle_gamma   90.00
#
_symmetry.space_group_name_H-M   'P 1'
#
loop_
_entity.id
_entity.type
_entity.pdbx_description
1 polymer ?
#
loop_
_entity_poly.entity_id
_entity_poly.type
_entity_poly.pdbx_seq_one_letter_code
_entity_poly.pdbx_strand_id
1 'polypeptide(L)'
;APKGVGFRKLGEVLEYDQPNQYCVTSKEFDKSYLTPVLTAGKTFILGYTNEKDNIYQASKNAPVIIFDDFTTATQWVDFPFKVKSSAMKILFSKNPTINIRFIFFYMQTIPYNIGGEHARHWISRYSQLEVPIPPL
;
A
#
# COMPACT_ATOMS: atom_id res chain seq x y z
N ALA A 1 20.70 12.17 -12.75
CA ALA A 1 19.31 12.54 -13.13
C ALA A 1 19.35 13.77 -14.04
N PRO A 2 18.40 13.95 -14.97
CA PRO A 2 18.28 15.20 -15.72
C PRO A 2 18.16 16.40 -14.76
N LYS A 3 18.56 17.59 -15.21
CA LYS A 3 18.65 18.80 -14.36
C LYS A 3 17.30 19.08 -13.68
N GLY A 4 17.31 19.25 -12.36
CA GLY A 4 16.14 19.66 -11.57
C GLY A 4 15.38 18.55 -10.81
N VAL A 5 15.73 17.27 -11.01
CA VAL A 5 15.12 16.18 -10.23
C VAL A 5 15.78 16.08 -8.85
N GLY A 6 15.01 16.38 -7.80
CA GLY A 6 15.43 16.18 -6.41
C GLY A 6 15.11 14.77 -5.92
N PHE A 7 15.91 14.22 -5.01
CA PHE A 7 15.59 12.97 -4.32
C PHE A 7 15.00 13.27 -2.94
N ARG A 8 14.04 12.44 -2.54
CA ARG A 8 13.38 12.49 -1.24
C ARG A 8 13.23 11.08 -0.70
N LYS A 9 13.20 10.91 0.61
CA LYS A 9 12.89 9.62 1.21
C LYS A 9 11.43 9.26 0.96
N LEU A 10 11.11 7.98 0.78
CA LEU A 10 9.73 7.53 0.60
C LEU A 10 8.81 7.98 1.74
N GLY A 11 9.28 7.95 2.99
CA GLY A 11 8.52 8.44 4.15
C GLY A 11 8.32 9.95 4.23
N GLU A 12 9.03 10.73 3.41
CA GLU A 12 8.81 12.18 3.27
C GLU A 12 7.67 12.49 2.30
N VAL A 13 7.32 11.56 1.40
CA VAL A 13 6.36 11.77 0.32
C VAL A 13 5.12 10.86 0.40
N LEU A 14 5.21 9.76 1.15
CA LEU A 14 4.10 8.88 1.47
C LEU A 14 3.79 8.92 2.96
N GLU A 15 2.51 8.96 3.29
CA GLU A 15 1.97 8.64 4.61
C GLU A 15 1.42 7.22 4.62
N TYR A 16 1.19 6.67 5.81
CA TYR A 16 0.58 5.35 5.96
C TYR A 16 -0.53 5.35 7.01
N ASP A 17 -1.57 4.58 6.72
CA ASP A 17 -2.59 4.19 7.69
C ASP A 17 -2.34 2.75 8.16
N GLN A 18 -2.67 2.48 9.42
CA GLN A 18 -2.65 1.13 9.97
C GLN A 18 -3.98 0.45 9.65
N PRO A 19 -3.95 -0.78 9.11
CA PRO A 19 -5.14 -1.41 8.56
C PRO A 19 -6.15 -1.95 9.60
N ASN A 20 -5.85 -1.86 10.90
CA ASN A 20 -6.58 -2.54 11.98
C ASN A 20 -8.11 -2.33 11.93
N GLN A 21 -8.56 -1.10 11.65
CA GLN A 21 -9.98 -0.78 11.58
C GLN A 21 -10.67 -1.42 10.36
N TYR A 22 -9.94 -1.65 9.27
CA TYR A 22 -10.48 -2.22 8.03
C TYR A 22 -10.35 -3.75 7.96
N CYS A 23 -9.86 -4.39 9.03
CA CYS A 23 -9.79 -5.84 9.11
C CYS A 23 -11.20 -6.43 9.10
N VAL A 24 -11.42 -7.43 8.23
CA VAL A 24 -12.65 -8.24 8.30
C VAL A 24 -12.71 -9.00 9.62
N THR A 25 -13.90 -9.08 10.19
CA THR A 25 -14.16 -9.84 11.43
C THR A 25 -14.75 -11.20 11.12
N SER A 26 -15.56 -11.29 10.06
CA SER A 26 -16.14 -12.53 9.57
C SER A 26 -15.10 -13.43 8.87
N LYS A 27 -15.40 -14.73 8.86
CA LYS A 27 -14.69 -15.74 8.08
C LYS A 27 -15.47 -16.16 6.82
N GLU A 28 -16.68 -15.64 6.66
CA GLU A 28 -17.54 -15.96 5.53
C GLU A 28 -17.21 -15.06 4.34
N PHE A 29 -16.83 -15.69 3.23
CA PHE A 29 -16.55 -15.01 1.97
C PHE A 29 -17.35 -15.66 0.86
N ASP A 30 -18.00 -14.85 0.05
CA ASP A 30 -18.81 -15.32 -1.08
C ASP A 30 -18.63 -14.37 -2.27
N LYS A 31 -18.56 -14.91 -3.49
CA LYS A 31 -18.35 -14.11 -4.72
C LYS A 31 -19.54 -13.20 -5.06
N SER A 32 -20.71 -13.44 -4.49
CA SER A 32 -21.90 -12.59 -4.63
C SER A 32 -21.82 -11.31 -3.79
N TYR A 33 -20.91 -11.23 -2.82
CA TYR A 33 -20.72 -10.02 -2.01
C TYR A 33 -19.91 -8.96 -2.76
N LEU A 34 -20.06 -7.71 -2.33
CA LEU A 34 -19.55 -6.55 -3.08
C LEU A 34 -18.15 -6.11 -2.65
N THR A 35 -17.81 -6.25 -1.36
CA THR A 35 -16.60 -5.64 -0.80
C THR A 35 -15.43 -6.63 -0.89
N PRO A 36 -14.40 -6.38 -1.73
CA PRO A 36 -13.25 -7.26 -1.81
C PRO A 36 -12.43 -7.22 -0.52
N VAL A 37 -11.89 -8.38 -0.15
CA VAL A 37 -11.01 -8.57 1.00
C VAL A 37 -9.60 -8.82 0.50
N LEU A 38 -8.69 -7.89 0.80
CA LEU A 38 -7.32 -7.93 0.30
C LEU A 38 -6.38 -8.68 1.24
N THR A 39 -5.38 -9.33 0.65
CA THR A 39 -4.21 -9.85 1.35
C THR A 39 -2.93 -9.36 0.67
N ALA A 40 -1.87 -9.27 1.45
CA ALA A 40 -0.55 -8.95 0.95
C ALA A 40 0.24 -10.19 0.46
N GLY A 41 -0.36 -11.37 0.55
CA GLY A 41 0.23 -12.65 0.12
C GLY A 41 0.02 -12.97 -1.37
N LYS A 42 0.25 -14.25 -1.74
CA LYS A 42 0.19 -14.73 -3.13
C LYS A 42 -1.13 -14.41 -3.86
N THR A 43 -2.25 -14.41 -3.13
CA THR A 43 -3.55 -14.07 -3.69
C THR A 43 -3.98 -12.70 -3.18
N PHE A 44 -3.94 -11.71 -4.07
CA PHE A 44 -4.25 -10.32 -3.72
C PHE A 44 -5.69 -10.14 -3.20
N ILE A 45 -6.68 -10.74 -3.86
CA ILE A 45 -8.09 -10.76 -3.41
C ILE A 45 -8.39 -12.14 -2.83
N LEU A 46 -8.64 -12.20 -1.52
CA LEU A 46 -9.02 -13.44 -0.82
C LEU A 46 -10.43 -13.92 -1.19
N GLY A 47 -11.33 -12.96 -1.35
CA GLY A 47 -12.76 -13.16 -1.52
C GLY A 47 -13.50 -11.85 -1.31
N TYR A 48 -14.81 -11.91 -1.12
CA TYR A 48 -15.64 -10.73 -0.88
C TYR A 48 -16.44 -10.91 0.41
N THR A 49 -16.68 -9.82 1.13
CA THR A 49 -17.43 -9.79 2.40
C THR A 49 -18.70 -8.95 2.26
N ASN A 50 -19.72 -9.31 3.03
CA ASN A 50 -20.96 -8.54 3.16
C ASN A 50 -20.88 -7.47 4.26
N GLU A 51 -19.79 -7.39 5.03
CA GLU A 51 -19.53 -6.33 6.01
C GLU A 51 -19.65 -4.94 5.35
N LYS A 52 -20.34 -4.02 6.03
CA LYS A 52 -20.67 -2.68 5.51
C LYS A 52 -19.94 -1.57 6.26
N ASP A 53 -19.44 -1.86 7.43
CA ASP A 53 -18.69 -0.96 8.30
C ASP A 53 -17.19 -1.01 8.00
N ASN A 54 -16.51 0.09 8.32
CA ASN A 54 -15.04 0.19 8.28
C ASN A 54 -14.43 -0.32 6.95
N ILE A 55 -15.03 0.08 5.83
CA ILE A 55 -14.50 -0.16 4.49
C ILE A 55 -13.55 0.98 4.14
N TYR A 56 -12.31 0.68 3.75
CA TYR A 56 -11.38 1.69 3.25
C TYR A 56 -11.88 2.22 1.91
N GLN A 57 -12.06 3.53 1.79
CA GLN A 57 -12.65 4.17 0.61
C GLN A 57 -11.59 4.62 -0.41
N ALA A 58 -10.80 3.68 -0.92
CA ALA A 58 -9.90 3.97 -2.04
C ALA A 58 -10.70 4.14 -3.35
N SER A 59 -10.19 4.98 -4.23
CA SER A 59 -10.83 5.27 -5.52
C SER A 59 -9.80 5.64 -6.58
N LYS A 60 -10.23 5.76 -7.85
CA LYS A 60 -9.36 6.28 -8.93
C LYS A 60 -8.81 7.68 -8.65
N ASN A 61 -9.53 8.49 -7.89
CA ASN A 61 -9.13 9.86 -7.53
C ASN A 61 -8.27 9.89 -6.24
N ALA A 62 -8.37 8.86 -5.41
CA ALA A 62 -7.59 8.69 -4.19
C ALA A 62 -7.09 7.25 -4.08
N PRO A 63 -6.17 6.82 -4.98
CA PRO A 63 -5.64 5.48 -4.96
C PRO A 63 -4.62 5.32 -3.84
N VAL A 64 -4.39 4.08 -3.42
CA VAL A 64 -3.45 3.72 -2.36
C VAL A 64 -2.57 2.56 -2.80
N ILE A 65 -1.47 2.37 -2.07
CA ILE A 65 -0.59 1.22 -2.22
C ILE A 65 -0.72 0.37 -0.97
N ILE A 66 -1.09 -0.90 -1.12
CA ILE A 66 -0.93 -1.88 -0.05
C ILE A 66 0.52 -2.33 -0.03
N PHE A 67 1.20 -2.13 1.11
CA PHE A 67 2.58 -2.54 1.33
C PHE A 67 2.63 -3.64 2.38
N ASP A 68 3.17 -4.80 2.02
CA ASP A 68 3.45 -5.87 2.96
C ASP A 68 4.68 -5.51 3.82
N ASP A 69 4.51 -5.38 5.13
CA ASP A 69 5.61 -4.91 5.99
C ASP A 69 6.71 -5.97 6.16
N PHE A 70 6.45 -7.23 5.83
CA PHE A 70 7.40 -8.34 5.94
C PHE A 70 8.03 -8.72 4.59
N THR A 71 7.25 -8.71 3.51
CA THR A 71 7.74 -9.12 2.18
C THR A 71 8.12 -7.95 1.29
N THR A 72 7.73 -6.72 1.66
CA THR A 72 7.86 -5.50 0.85
C THR A 72 7.09 -5.53 -0.48
N ALA A 73 6.26 -6.55 -0.69
CA ALA A 73 5.36 -6.63 -1.83
C ALA A 73 4.40 -5.43 -1.82
N THR A 74 4.16 -4.87 -2.99
CA THR A 74 3.30 -3.69 -3.17
C THR A 74 2.21 -3.97 -4.17
N GLN A 75 1.00 -3.53 -3.85
CA GLN A 75 -0.18 -3.70 -4.70
C GLN A 75 -0.91 -2.38 -4.84
N TRP A 76 -1.29 -2.03 -6.07
CA TRP A 76 -2.06 -0.84 -6.37
C TRP A 76 -3.55 -1.06 -6.13
N VAL A 77 -4.22 -0.12 -5.45
CA VAL A 77 -5.65 -0.22 -5.14
C VAL A 77 -6.35 1.11 -5.37
N ASP A 78 -7.40 1.08 -6.17
CA ASP A 78 -8.21 2.24 -6.56
C ASP A 78 -9.72 1.97 -6.46
N PHE A 79 -10.10 1.04 -5.59
CA PHE A 79 -11.48 0.64 -5.31
C PHE A 79 -11.67 0.38 -3.80
N PRO A 80 -12.89 0.48 -3.25
CA PRO A 80 -13.12 0.24 -1.82
C PRO A 80 -12.82 -1.19 -1.39
N PHE A 81 -12.25 -1.37 -0.20
CA PHE A 81 -11.83 -2.71 0.27
C PHE A 81 -11.85 -2.86 1.79
N LYS A 82 -11.80 -4.11 2.24
CA LYS A 82 -11.35 -4.50 3.59
C LYS A 82 -10.09 -5.36 3.47
N VAL A 83 -9.39 -5.60 4.59
CA VAL A 83 -8.18 -6.44 4.58
C VAL A 83 -8.33 -7.66 5.47
N LYS A 84 -7.54 -8.70 5.21
CA LYS A 84 -7.54 -9.90 6.07
C LYS A 84 -6.63 -9.80 7.30
N SER A 85 -5.56 -9.02 7.21
CA SER A 85 -4.51 -8.98 8.23
C SER A 85 -4.07 -7.55 8.50
N SER A 86 -3.71 -7.29 9.76
CA SER A 86 -3.18 -6.00 10.18
C SER A 86 -1.68 -5.81 9.88
N ALA A 87 -1.02 -6.84 9.33
CA ALA A 87 0.42 -6.86 9.07
C ALA A 87 0.88 -6.09 7.82
N MET A 88 -0.02 -5.34 7.18
CA MET A 88 0.27 -4.52 5.99
C MET A 88 0.15 -3.03 6.32
N LYS A 89 0.55 -2.16 5.39
CA LYS A 89 0.34 -0.71 5.45
C LYS A 89 -0.46 -0.24 4.26
N ILE A 90 -1.32 0.75 4.48
CA ILE A 90 -2.06 1.43 3.42
C ILE A 90 -1.33 2.75 3.18
N LEU A 91 -0.53 2.81 2.12
CA LEU A 91 0.27 3.98 1.79
C LEU A 91 -0.53 4.92 0.87
N PHE A 92 -0.50 6.21 1.19
CA PHE A 92 -1.15 7.24 0.41
C PHE A 92 -0.25 8.47 0.28
N SER A 93 -0.56 9.32 -0.70
CA SER A 93 0.25 10.50 -0.98
C SER A 93 0.16 11.49 0.17
N LYS A 94 1.32 11.99 0.65
CA LYS A 94 1.36 12.97 1.73
C LYS A 94 0.78 14.33 1.34
N ASN A 95 0.80 14.66 0.05
CA ASN A 95 0.17 15.88 -0.46
C ASN A 95 -0.24 15.71 -1.94
N PRO A 96 -1.08 16.61 -2.49
CA PRO A 96 -1.60 16.48 -3.85
C PRO A 96 -0.57 16.65 -4.97
N THR A 97 0.60 17.25 -4.70
CA THR A 97 1.64 17.47 -5.73
C THR A 97 2.48 16.22 -5.98
N ILE A 98 2.44 15.26 -5.07
CA ILE A 98 3.12 13.98 -5.20
C ILE A 98 2.26 13.01 -6.03
N ASN A 99 2.82 12.56 -7.16
CA ASN A 99 2.20 11.55 -8.00
C ASN A 99 2.45 10.14 -7.43
N ILE A 100 1.51 9.63 -6.65
CA ILE A 100 1.62 8.29 -6.04
C ILE A 100 1.73 7.16 -7.06
N ARG A 101 1.16 7.32 -8.27
CA ARG A 101 1.28 6.31 -9.35
C ARG A 101 2.71 6.20 -9.84
N PHE A 102 3.41 7.34 -9.98
CA PHE A 102 4.83 7.34 -10.26
C PHE A 102 5.62 6.64 -9.15
N ILE A 103 5.34 6.96 -7.88
CA ILE A 103 6.03 6.32 -6.75
C ILE A 103 5.79 4.81 -6.76
N PHE A 104 4.55 4.35 -6.98
CA PHE A 104 4.22 2.93 -7.06
C PHE A 104 5.08 2.21 -8.09
N PHE A 105 5.18 2.73 -9.31
CA PHE A 105 6.03 2.12 -10.35
C PHE A 105 7.52 2.21 -10.01
N TYR A 106 7.97 3.31 -9.43
CA TYR A 106 9.35 3.44 -9.00
C TYR A 106 9.71 2.43 -7.91
N MET A 107 8.83 2.19 -6.93
CA MET A 107 9.02 1.17 -5.89
C MET A 107 9.27 -0.24 -6.48
N GLN A 108 8.66 -0.58 -7.62
CA GLN A 108 8.91 -1.87 -8.31
C GLN A 108 10.33 -2.00 -8.87
N THR A 109 11.04 -0.88 -9.04
CA THR A 109 12.39 -0.85 -9.62
C THR A 109 13.49 -0.86 -8.58
N ILE A 110 13.16 -0.64 -7.30
CA ILE A 110 14.15 -0.58 -6.23
C ILE A 110 14.66 -1.99 -5.93
N PRO A 111 15.95 -2.28 -6.10
CA PRO A 111 16.53 -3.51 -5.62
C PRO A 111 16.57 -3.48 -4.08
N TYR A 112 15.75 -4.31 -3.43
CA TYR A 112 15.68 -4.39 -1.98
C TYR A 112 15.79 -5.84 -1.51
N ASN A 113 16.76 -6.11 -0.63
CA ASN A 113 16.94 -7.43 -0.04
C ASN A 113 16.39 -7.45 1.39
N ILE A 114 15.39 -8.30 1.64
CA ILE A 114 14.76 -8.49 2.95
C ILE A 114 15.64 -9.27 3.94
N GLY A 115 16.75 -9.88 3.49
CA GLY A 115 17.78 -10.48 4.35
C GLY A 115 17.36 -11.76 5.09
N GLY A 116 16.18 -12.32 4.79
CA GLY A 116 15.66 -13.54 5.44
C GLY A 116 15.20 -13.33 6.88
N GLU A 117 15.26 -12.11 7.41
CA GLU A 117 14.76 -11.77 8.74
C GLU A 117 13.24 -11.63 8.74
N HIS A 118 12.56 -12.15 9.76
CA HIS A 118 11.15 -11.82 10.00
C HIS A 118 11.05 -10.45 10.69
N ALA A 119 11.30 -9.38 9.93
CA ALA A 119 11.30 -8.00 10.42
C ALA A 119 10.27 -7.15 9.68
N ARG A 120 9.82 -6.07 10.34
CA ARG A 120 9.02 -5.03 9.69
C ARG A 120 9.94 -4.05 8.97
N HIS A 121 9.67 -3.77 7.71
CA HIS A 121 10.59 -3.03 6.87
C HIS A 121 10.22 -1.57 6.68
N TRP A 122 8.95 -1.18 6.70
CA TRP A 122 8.55 0.17 6.29
C TRP A 122 9.17 1.30 7.13
N ILE A 123 8.88 1.35 8.44
CA ILE A 123 9.10 2.56 9.26
C ILE A 123 10.57 2.98 9.30
N SER A 124 11.50 2.04 9.51
CA SER A 124 12.91 2.37 9.72
C SER A 124 13.84 1.97 8.56
N ARG A 125 13.36 1.19 7.59
CA ARG A 125 14.20 0.68 6.49
C ARG A 125 13.70 1.16 5.12
N TYR A 126 12.56 0.65 4.66
CA TYR A 126 12.05 0.89 3.31
C TYR A 126 11.65 2.37 3.10
N SER A 127 11.04 3.02 4.09
CA SER A 127 10.67 4.44 4.01
C SER A 127 11.88 5.38 3.92
N GLN A 128 13.09 4.91 4.25
CA GLN A 128 14.32 5.69 4.16
C GLN A 128 14.97 5.64 2.79
N LEU A 129 14.48 4.77 1.89
CA LEU A 129 14.94 4.70 0.51
C LEU A 129 14.52 5.96 -0.25
N GLU A 130 15.38 6.39 -1.17
CA GLU A 130 15.16 7.60 -1.94
C GLU A 130 14.38 7.32 -3.24
N VAL A 131 13.45 8.21 -3.54
CA VAL A 131 12.70 8.28 -4.78
C VAL A 131 12.98 9.62 -5.46
N PRO A 132 13.22 9.65 -6.78
CA PRO A 132 13.29 10.90 -7.52
C PRO A 132 11.92 11.56 -7.54
N ILE A 133 11.87 12.85 -7.28
CA ILE A 133 10.66 13.67 -7.40
C ILE A 133 10.83 14.50 -8.67
N PRO A 134 10.11 14.15 -9.76
CA PRO A 134 10.13 14.94 -10.97
C PRO A 134 9.63 16.36 -10.65
N PRO A 135 10.24 17.41 -11.24
CA PRO A 135 9.65 18.73 -11.20
C PRO A 135 8.27 18.67 -11.90
N LEU A 136 7.29 19.35 -11.30
CA LEU A 136 5.95 19.51 -11.88
C LEU A 136 5.96 20.48 -13.08
#